data_AF-A0A5M9GYF4-F1
#
_entry.id   AF-A0A5M9GYF4-F1
#
_cell.length_a   1.000
_cell.length_b   1.000
_cell.length_c   1.000
_cell.angle_alpha   90.00
_cell.angle_beta   90.00
_cell.angle_gamma   90.00
#
_symmetry.space_group_name_H-M   'P 1'
#
loop_
_entity.id
_entity.type
_entity.pdbx_description
1 polymer ?
#
loop_
_entity_poly.entity_id
_entity_poly.type
_entity_poly.pdbx_seq_one_letter_code
_entity_poly.pdbx_strand_id
1 'polypeptide(L)'
;MAYGYCYNNEGKFTKMIPIDEKPIYEKQTFYREETKEIVTEEKLCALHQSIEDGTYKPEIDEETGEELPVISKYECPDCVMFGIEYETIKVPYEEDVIVGYEPDIPENCTLEVCPWLAYEPVFKDGKWVKTVEPKPEEPQPQEPSELEKIKKQQELMQQAMDEMIIQNPTPDELAELKKRLILMQSAIDDLIISNTPETLEGGSN
;
A
#
# COMPACT_ATOMS: atom_id res chain seq x y z
N MET A 1 3.25 1.61 -0.59
CA MET A 1 2.91 0.31 -1.22
C MET A 1 4.12 -0.59 -1.13
N ALA A 2 4.01 -1.66 -0.35
CA ALA A 2 5.05 -2.69 -0.28
C ALA A 2 4.86 -3.68 -1.44
N TYR A 3 5.95 -4.29 -1.88
CA TYR A 3 5.92 -5.35 -2.90
C TYR A 3 6.36 -6.67 -2.28
N GLY A 4 5.62 -7.73 -2.59
CA GLY A 4 5.93 -9.10 -2.24
C GLY A 4 6.66 -9.78 -3.39
N TYR A 5 7.75 -10.45 -3.07
CA TYR A 5 8.55 -11.25 -3.99
C TYR A 5 8.13 -12.71 -3.84
N CYS A 6 7.39 -13.21 -4.81
CA CYS A 6 6.80 -14.54 -4.75
C CYS A 6 7.70 -15.60 -5.36
N TYR A 7 7.65 -16.79 -4.79
CA TYR A 7 8.41 -17.95 -5.22
C TYR A 7 7.50 -19.15 -5.47
N ASN A 8 8.01 -20.12 -6.23
CA ASN A 8 7.34 -21.40 -6.47
C ASN A 8 7.72 -22.43 -5.40
N ASN A 9 7.20 -23.66 -5.53
CA ASN A 9 7.50 -24.76 -4.59
C ASN A 9 8.99 -25.16 -4.55
N GLU A 10 9.79 -24.80 -5.57
CA GLU A 10 11.24 -25.02 -5.59
C GLU A 10 12.01 -23.87 -4.93
N GLY A 11 11.32 -22.82 -4.47
CA GLY A 11 11.91 -21.60 -3.93
C GLY A 11 12.38 -20.61 -5.00
N LYS A 12 12.13 -20.85 -6.29
CA LYS A 12 12.56 -19.94 -7.37
C LYS A 12 11.62 -18.74 -7.46
N PHE A 13 12.20 -17.56 -7.66
CA PHE A 13 11.43 -16.34 -7.91
C PHE A 13 10.50 -16.49 -9.11
N THR A 14 9.28 -15.96 -8.97
CA THR A 14 8.24 -16.03 -10.00
C THR A 14 7.79 -14.65 -10.44
N LYS A 15 7.35 -13.81 -9.49
CA LYS A 15 6.81 -12.47 -9.78
C LYS A 15 6.88 -11.58 -8.55
N MET A 16 6.82 -10.28 -8.81
CA MET A 16 6.52 -9.27 -7.80
C MET A 16 5.02 -8.94 -7.85
N ILE A 17 4.39 -8.81 -6.69
CA ILE A 17 3.00 -8.36 -6.56
C ILE A 17 2.94 -7.21 -5.55
N PRO A 18 2.03 -6.23 -5.71
CA PRO A 18 1.72 -5.30 -4.63
C PRO A 18 1.11 -6.07 -3.45
N ILE A 19 1.49 -5.70 -2.22
CA ILE A 19 0.92 -6.26 -1.00
C ILE A 19 -0.02 -5.24 -0.38
N ASP A 20 -1.27 -5.68 -0.22
CA ASP A 20 -2.30 -4.91 0.48
C ASP A 20 -2.12 -5.04 1.99
N GLU A 21 -2.72 -4.11 2.72
CA GLU A 21 -2.73 -4.14 4.18
C GLU A 21 -4.08 -4.68 4.65
N LYS A 22 -4.06 -5.52 5.68
CA LYS A 22 -5.26 -5.97 6.38
C LYS A 22 -5.35 -5.34 7.78
N PRO A 23 -6.55 -5.00 8.24
CA PRO A 23 -6.74 -4.45 9.57
C PRO A 23 -6.48 -5.51 10.65
N ILE A 24 -5.85 -5.08 11.74
CA ILE A 24 -5.73 -5.84 12.99
C ILE A 24 -6.87 -5.39 13.90
N TYR A 25 -7.69 -6.34 14.34
CA TYR A 25 -8.81 -6.09 15.25
C TYR A 25 -8.44 -6.42 16.69
N GLU A 26 -8.88 -5.58 17.62
CA GLU A 26 -8.83 -5.83 19.06
C GLU A 26 -10.21 -5.60 19.66
N LYS A 27 -10.66 -6.53 20.50
CA LYS A 27 -11.91 -6.39 21.25
C LYS A 27 -11.77 -5.31 22.32
N GLN A 28 -12.59 -4.28 22.24
CA GLN A 28 -12.68 -3.24 23.27
C GLN A 28 -14.08 -3.19 23.87
N THR A 29 -14.14 -2.92 25.17
CA THR A 29 -15.42 -2.74 25.88
C THR A 29 -15.84 -1.27 25.81
N PHE A 30 -17.01 -1.04 25.25
CA PHE A 30 -17.69 0.25 25.22
C PHE A 30 -18.90 0.24 26.13
N TYR A 31 -19.46 1.41 26.39
CA TYR A 31 -20.67 1.57 27.19
C TYR A 31 -21.72 2.30 26.35
N ARG A 32 -22.93 1.75 26.28
CA ARG A 32 -24.08 2.46 25.74
C ARG A 32 -25.07 2.78 26.85
N GLU A 33 -25.75 3.89 26.68
CA GLU A 33 -26.81 4.31 27.59
C GLU A 33 -28.12 3.63 27.18
N GLU A 34 -28.75 2.95 28.13
CA GLU A 34 -30.08 2.36 27.95
C GLU A 34 -31.01 2.90 29.04
N THR A 35 -32.27 3.13 28.69
CA THR A 35 -33.31 3.47 29.65
C THR A 35 -33.84 2.20 30.28
N LYS A 36 -33.69 2.08 31.59
CA LYS A 36 -34.26 0.99 32.37
C LYS A 36 -35.51 1.46 33.09
N GLU A 37 -36.60 0.71 32.95
CA GLU A 37 -37.84 0.92 33.68
C GLU A 37 -37.73 0.31 35.08
N ILE A 38 -37.98 1.11 36.11
CA ILE A 38 -38.07 0.69 37.51
C ILE A 38 -39.53 0.79 37.90
N VAL A 39 -40.15 -0.36 38.09
CA VAL A 39 -41.56 -0.47 38.48
C VAL A 39 -41.65 -0.66 39.98
N THR A 40 -42.30 0.29 40.65
CA THR A 40 -42.70 0.18 42.04
C THR A 40 -44.15 -0.30 42.08
N GLU A 41 -44.39 -1.48 42.63
CA GLU A 41 -45.74 -2.02 42.82
C GLU A 41 -46.48 -1.29 43.95
N GLU A 42 -47.79 -1.08 43.79
CA GLU A 42 -48.62 -0.49 44.85
C GLU A 42 -48.72 -1.45 46.04
N LYS A 43 -48.48 -0.93 47.23
CA LYS A 43 -48.67 -1.64 48.50
C LYS A 43 -49.37 -0.70 49.48
N LEU A 44 -50.64 -0.96 49.72
CA LEU A 44 -51.43 -0.20 50.69
C LEU A 44 -51.19 -0.69 52.11
N CYS A 45 -51.27 0.23 53.07
CA CYS A 45 -51.30 -0.15 54.48
C CYS A 45 -52.63 -0.85 54.81
N ALA A 46 -52.71 -1.51 55.97
CA ALA A 46 -53.90 -2.27 56.37
C ALA A 46 -55.20 -1.43 56.36
N LEU A 47 -55.09 -0.14 56.72
CA LEU A 47 -56.22 0.78 56.71
C LEU A 47 -56.73 1.03 55.28
N HIS A 48 -55.87 1.49 54.37
CA HIS A 48 -56.26 1.77 52.99
C HIS A 48 -56.62 0.52 52.19
N GLN A 49 -56.00 -0.62 52.49
CA GLN A 49 -56.41 -1.91 51.96
C GLN A 49 -57.84 -2.25 52.40
N SER A 50 -58.20 -2.04 53.68
CA SER A 50 -59.56 -2.29 54.17
C SER A 50 -60.62 -1.39 53.52
N ILE A 51 -60.23 -0.17 53.11
CA ILE A 51 -61.10 0.75 52.38
C ILE A 51 -61.33 0.26 50.96
N GLU A 52 -60.27 -0.18 50.27
CA GLU A 52 -60.37 -0.76 48.92
C GLU A 52 -61.16 -2.07 48.92
N ASP A 53 -60.97 -2.90 49.94
CA ASP A 53 -61.70 -4.16 50.12
C ASP A 53 -63.14 -3.97 50.61
N GLY A 54 -63.56 -2.74 50.92
CA GLY A 54 -64.92 -2.40 51.41
C GLY A 54 -65.23 -2.91 52.82
N THR A 55 -64.21 -3.23 53.61
CA THR A 55 -64.32 -3.76 54.99
C THR A 55 -64.08 -2.70 56.06
N TYR A 56 -63.67 -1.49 55.66
CA TYR A 56 -63.42 -0.37 56.55
C TYR A 56 -64.67 0.05 57.34
N LYS A 57 -64.47 0.37 58.62
CA LYS A 57 -65.50 0.95 59.48
C LYS A 57 -65.02 2.33 59.96
N PRO A 58 -65.74 3.41 59.67
CA PRO A 58 -65.33 4.74 60.07
C PRO A 58 -65.34 4.87 61.60
N GLU A 59 -64.27 5.47 62.13
CA GLU A 59 -64.25 5.93 63.51
C GLU A 59 -65.05 7.23 63.62
N ILE A 60 -65.93 7.31 64.63
CA ILE A 60 -66.82 8.44 64.86
C ILE A 60 -66.32 9.22 66.07
N ASP A 61 -66.25 10.54 65.96
CA ASP A 61 -65.96 11.43 67.07
C ASP A 61 -67.15 11.45 68.05
N GLU A 62 -66.91 11.04 69.29
CA GLU A 62 -67.94 10.94 70.34
C GLU A 62 -68.51 12.30 70.78
N GLU A 63 -67.79 13.40 70.55
CA GLU A 63 -68.20 14.76 70.96
C GLU A 63 -69.03 15.46 69.88
N THR A 64 -68.69 15.27 68.61
CA THR A 64 -69.34 15.95 67.47
C THR A 64 -70.32 15.06 66.71
N GLY A 65 -70.19 13.73 66.82
CA GLY A 65 -70.97 12.75 66.06
C GLY A 65 -70.58 12.65 64.58
N GLU A 66 -69.44 13.24 64.19
CA GLU A 66 -68.93 13.25 62.82
C GLU A 66 -67.85 12.16 62.61
N GLU A 67 -67.67 11.70 61.36
CA GLU A 67 -66.63 10.72 61.02
C GLU A 67 -65.24 11.37 61.06
N LEU A 68 -64.26 10.68 61.66
CA LEU A 68 -62.87 11.15 61.65
C LEU A 68 -62.31 11.13 60.22
N PRO A 69 -61.56 12.19 59.82
CA PRO A 69 -61.01 12.26 58.47
C PRO A 69 -59.94 11.19 58.27
N VAL A 70 -60.11 10.38 57.23
CA VAL A 70 -59.10 9.41 56.80
C VAL A 70 -58.09 10.11 55.89
N ILE A 71 -56.80 9.99 56.20
CA ILE A 71 -55.73 10.49 55.32
C ILE A 71 -55.82 9.82 53.94
N SER A 72 -55.57 10.57 52.88
CA SER A 72 -55.56 10.03 51.52
C SER A 72 -54.46 8.96 51.36
N LYS A 73 -54.70 7.91 50.56
CA LYS A 73 -53.65 6.91 50.26
C LYS A 73 -52.41 7.52 49.60
N TYR A 74 -52.57 8.64 48.89
CA TYR A 74 -51.48 9.39 48.25
C TYR A 74 -50.65 10.24 49.22
N GLU A 75 -51.18 10.49 50.43
CA GLU A 75 -50.53 11.28 51.47
C GLU A 75 -50.15 10.41 52.69
N CYS A 76 -50.46 9.11 52.64
CA CYS A 76 -50.18 8.17 53.69
C CYS A 76 -48.71 7.69 53.59
N PRO A 77 -47.88 7.91 54.63
CA PRO A 77 -46.48 7.48 54.62
C PRO A 77 -46.30 5.96 54.63
N ASP A 78 -47.33 5.21 55.05
CA ASP A 78 -47.32 3.75 55.10
C ASP A 78 -47.83 3.10 53.79
N CYS A 79 -48.33 3.89 52.85
CA CYS A 79 -48.70 3.41 51.52
C CYS A 79 -47.58 3.65 50.52
N VAL A 80 -47.24 2.62 49.75
CA VAL A 80 -46.38 2.73 48.58
C VAL A 80 -47.29 2.79 47.36
N MET A 81 -47.26 3.90 46.64
CA MET A 81 -48.04 4.07 45.43
C MET A 81 -47.33 3.42 44.23
N PHE A 82 -48.11 2.95 43.27
CA PHE A 82 -47.55 2.50 41.99
C PHE A 82 -46.78 3.64 41.32
N GLY A 83 -45.56 3.35 40.88
CA GLY A 83 -44.70 4.31 40.21
C GLY A 83 -43.88 3.65 39.13
N ILE A 84 -43.73 4.35 38.01
CA ILE A 84 -42.80 3.96 36.95
C ILE A 84 -41.74 5.06 36.89
N GLU A 85 -40.50 4.68 37.18
CA GLU A 85 -39.35 5.55 37.06
C GLU A 85 -38.45 5.06 35.93
N TYR A 86 -37.79 6.00 35.26
CA TYR A 86 -36.86 5.70 34.17
C TYR A 86 -35.47 6.12 34.61
N GLU A 87 -34.55 5.17 34.67
CA GLU A 87 -33.15 5.43 34.99
C GLU A 87 -32.28 5.14 33.77
N THR A 88 -31.36 6.05 33.46
CA THR A 88 -30.34 5.83 32.42
C THR A 88 -29.20 5.00 33.00
N ILE A 89 -29.05 3.77 32.50
CA ILE A 89 -27.97 2.87 32.90
C ILE A 89 -26.90 2.77 31.80
N LYS A 90 -25.66 2.51 32.18
CA LYS A 90 -24.56 2.24 31.25
C LYS A 90 -24.35 0.74 31.10
N VAL A 91 -24.66 0.20 29.94
CA VAL A 91 -24.54 -1.22 29.62
C VAL A 91 -23.25 -1.45 28.82
N PRO A 92 -22.33 -2.30 29.29
CA PRO A 92 -21.12 -2.63 28.55
C PRO A 92 -21.42 -3.52 27.34
N TYR A 93 -20.73 -3.29 26.23
CA TYR A 93 -20.73 -4.18 25.06
C TYR A 93 -19.32 -4.26 24.45
N GLU A 94 -19.03 -5.37 23.76
CA GLU A 94 -17.76 -5.56 23.05
C GLU A 94 -17.90 -5.19 21.59
N GLU A 95 -16.92 -4.49 21.04
CA GLU A 95 -16.80 -4.21 19.61
C GLU A 95 -15.36 -4.45 19.15
N ASP A 96 -15.20 -5.01 17.94
CA ASP A 96 -13.90 -5.21 17.31
C ASP A 96 -13.43 -3.88 16.70
N VAL A 97 -12.40 -3.29 17.30
CA VAL A 97 -11.84 -2.00 16.86
C VAL A 97 -10.56 -2.26 16.09
N ILE A 98 -10.38 -1.55 14.98
CA ILE A 98 -9.14 -1.60 14.21
C ILE A 98 -8.05 -0.86 15.00
N VAL A 99 -7.04 -1.60 15.45
CA VAL A 99 -5.90 -1.05 16.22
C VAL A 99 -4.65 -0.84 15.38
N GLY A 100 -4.63 -1.38 14.17
CA GLY A 100 -3.51 -1.22 13.26
C GLY A 100 -3.75 -1.91 11.93
N TYR A 101 -2.72 -1.90 11.10
CA TYR A 101 -2.71 -2.55 9.81
C TYR A 101 -1.42 -3.37 9.66
N GLU A 102 -1.52 -4.55 9.09
CA GLU A 102 -0.38 -5.40 8.75
C GLU A 102 -0.41 -5.80 7.27
N PRO A 103 0.75 -6.05 6.64
CA PRO A 103 0.79 -6.51 5.26
C PRO A 103 0.17 -7.91 5.13
N ASP A 104 -0.77 -8.08 4.21
CA ASP A 104 -1.41 -9.36 3.92
C ASP A 104 -0.58 -10.14 2.90
N ILE A 105 0.49 -10.74 3.38
CA ILE A 105 1.48 -11.44 2.55
C ILE A 105 0.97 -12.85 2.25
N PRO A 106 0.82 -13.24 0.96
CA PRO A 106 0.51 -14.62 0.62
C PRO A 106 1.62 -15.57 1.08
N GLU A 107 1.27 -16.81 1.40
CA GLU A 107 2.20 -17.81 1.95
C GLU A 107 3.45 -18.03 1.09
N ASN A 108 3.31 -17.92 -0.23
CA ASN A 108 4.39 -18.14 -1.20
C ASN A 108 5.14 -16.85 -1.57
N CYS A 109 5.02 -15.79 -0.77
CA CYS A 109 5.66 -14.51 -1.01
C CYS A 109 6.40 -14.00 0.24
N THR A 110 7.37 -13.12 0.03
CA THR A 110 8.15 -12.48 1.10
C THR A 110 8.29 -10.99 0.82
N LEU A 111 8.44 -10.17 1.86
CA LEU A 111 8.82 -8.75 1.71
C LEU A 111 10.34 -8.58 1.49
N GLU A 112 11.13 -9.66 1.61
CA GLU A 112 12.54 -9.63 1.30
C GLU A 112 12.76 -9.53 -0.21
N VAL A 113 13.51 -8.49 -0.62
CA VAL A 113 13.80 -8.22 -2.02
C VAL A 113 14.59 -9.37 -2.63
N CYS A 114 14.07 -9.95 -3.71
CA CYS A 114 14.78 -10.98 -4.46
C CYS A 114 16.09 -10.43 -5.02
N PRO A 115 17.22 -11.11 -4.81
CA PRO A 115 18.48 -10.78 -5.47
C PRO A 115 18.35 -10.82 -6.99
N TRP A 116 19.35 -10.26 -7.68
CA TRP A 116 19.40 -10.30 -9.13
C TRP A 116 19.34 -11.75 -9.66
N LEU A 117 18.49 -11.98 -10.65
CA LEU A 117 18.16 -13.34 -11.13
C LEU A 117 19.35 -14.08 -11.74
N ALA A 118 20.42 -13.38 -12.14
CA ALA A 118 21.65 -14.00 -12.63
C ALA A 118 22.41 -14.79 -11.54
N TYR A 119 22.14 -14.52 -10.26
CA TYR A 119 22.64 -15.36 -9.15
C TYR A 119 21.81 -16.64 -8.94
N GLU A 120 20.77 -16.85 -9.77
CA GLU A 120 19.76 -17.90 -9.64
C GLU A 120 19.22 -18.05 -8.21
N PRO A 121 18.79 -16.95 -7.55
CA PRO A 121 18.46 -16.98 -6.14
C PRO A 121 17.30 -17.94 -5.85
N VAL A 122 17.45 -18.71 -4.77
CA VAL A 122 16.45 -19.65 -4.27
C VAL A 122 16.06 -19.27 -2.85
N PHE A 123 14.77 -19.12 -2.60
CA PHE A 123 14.20 -18.83 -1.28
C PHE A 123 14.13 -20.12 -0.45
N LYS A 124 14.92 -20.17 0.62
CA LYS A 124 14.99 -21.29 1.58
C LYS A 124 15.18 -20.74 2.99
N ASP A 125 14.58 -21.40 3.97
CA ASP A 125 14.68 -21.03 5.39
C ASP A 125 14.31 -19.56 5.69
N GLY A 126 13.33 -19.05 4.93
CA GLY A 126 12.82 -17.69 5.09
C GLY A 126 13.71 -16.59 4.49
N LYS A 127 14.74 -16.92 3.68
CA LYS A 127 15.63 -15.94 3.04
C LYS A 127 16.02 -16.30 1.62
N TRP A 128 16.44 -15.30 0.84
CA TRP A 128 17.01 -15.55 -0.50
C TRP A 128 18.47 -15.98 -0.43
N VAL A 129 18.78 -17.12 -1.04
CA VAL A 129 20.14 -17.66 -1.15
C VAL A 129 20.60 -17.56 -2.61
N LYS A 130 21.70 -16.85 -2.85
CA LYS A 130 22.37 -16.81 -4.16
C LYS A 130 23.06 -18.16 -4.40
N THR A 131 22.76 -18.85 -5.49
CA THR A 131 23.29 -20.20 -5.74
C THR A 131 24.37 -20.24 -6.81
N VAL A 132 24.44 -19.21 -7.66
CA VAL A 132 25.43 -19.10 -8.74
C VAL A 132 26.13 -17.76 -8.65
N GLU A 133 27.45 -17.73 -8.90
CA GLU A 133 28.15 -16.48 -9.17
C GLU A 133 27.99 -16.12 -10.65
N PRO A 134 27.42 -14.95 -11.00
CA PRO A 134 27.26 -14.54 -12.37
C PRO A 134 28.65 -14.35 -12.98
N LYS A 135 28.88 -14.99 -14.12
CA LYS A 135 30.10 -14.75 -14.89
C LYS A 135 30.05 -13.31 -15.39
N PRO A 136 31.15 -12.54 -15.26
CA PRO A 136 31.24 -11.26 -15.93
C PRO A 136 31.00 -11.48 -17.42
N GLU A 137 30.04 -10.76 -17.99
CA GLU A 137 29.92 -10.70 -19.45
C GLU A 137 31.22 -10.11 -19.97
N GLU A 138 31.94 -10.88 -20.80
CA GLU A 138 33.04 -10.32 -21.56
C GLU A 138 32.49 -9.13 -22.35
N PRO A 139 33.18 -7.97 -22.35
CA PRO A 139 32.72 -6.83 -23.11
C PRO A 139 32.51 -7.31 -24.54
N GLN A 140 31.26 -7.25 -25.02
CA GLN A 140 30.98 -7.50 -26.42
C GLN A 140 31.95 -6.62 -27.22
N PRO A 141 32.64 -7.16 -28.25
CA PRO A 141 33.48 -6.35 -29.11
C PRO A 141 32.64 -5.14 -29.50
N GLN A 142 33.11 -3.93 -29.18
CA GLN A 142 32.43 -2.73 -29.64
C GLN A 142 32.26 -2.89 -31.14
N GLU A 143 31.02 -2.81 -31.63
CA GLU A 143 30.82 -2.72 -33.06
C GLU A 143 31.72 -1.58 -33.54
N PRO A 144 32.55 -1.81 -34.57
CA PRO A 144 33.49 -0.79 -35.01
C PRO A 144 32.70 0.48 -35.23
N SER A 145 33.18 1.57 -34.64
CA SER A 145 32.49 2.85 -34.75
C SER A 145 32.25 3.15 -36.23
N GLU A 146 31.20 3.91 -36.57
CA GLU A 146 30.93 4.29 -37.96
C GLU A 146 32.18 4.93 -38.60
N LEU A 147 33.00 5.62 -37.81
CA LEU A 147 34.30 6.15 -38.23
C LEU A 147 35.33 5.06 -38.62
N GLU A 148 35.44 3.97 -37.85
CA GLU A 148 36.31 2.84 -38.17
C GLU A 148 35.83 2.09 -39.42
N LYS A 149 34.52 1.94 -39.58
CA LYS A 149 33.92 1.38 -40.81
C LYS A 149 34.26 2.24 -42.03
N ILE A 150 34.13 3.56 -41.91
CA ILE A 150 34.46 4.52 -42.98
C ILE A 150 35.96 4.48 -43.32
N LYS A 151 36.85 4.47 -42.31
CA LYS A 151 38.31 4.37 -42.53
C LYS A 151 38.71 3.08 -43.26
N LYS A 152 38.10 1.95 -42.89
CA LYS A 152 38.34 0.66 -43.56
C LYS A 152 37.86 0.65 -45.00
N GLN A 153 36.70 1.25 -45.28
CA GLN A 153 36.20 1.42 -46.65
C GLN A 153 37.14 2.29 -47.50
N GLN A 154 37.71 3.34 -46.91
CA GLN A 154 38.68 4.20 -47.58
C GLN A 154 39.97 3.46 -47.92
N GLU A 155 40.50 2.65 -47.00
CA GLU A 155 41.71 1.83 -47.24
C GLU A 155 41.50 0.82 -48.38
N LEU A 156 40.35 0.16 -48.41
CA LEU A 156 39.97 -0.78 -49.48
C LEU A 156 39.84 -0.06 -50.84
N MET A 157 39.25 1.15 -50.85
CA MET A 157 39.15 1.96 -52.06
C MET A 157 40.53 2.42 -52.56
N GLN A 158 41.45 2.75 -51.64
CA GLN A 158 42.82 3.11 -51.97
C GLN A 158 43.58 1.92 -52.58
N GLN A 159 43.47 0.73 -51.98
CA GLN A 159 44.08 -0.49 -52.52
C GLN A 159 43.54 -0.85 -53.90
N ALA A 160 42.23 -0.76 -54.11
CA ALA A 160 41.62 -1.03 -55.42
C ALA A 160 42.14 -0.09 -56.51
N MET A 161 42.39 1.18 -56.17
CA MET A 161 43.00 2.12 -57.12
C MET A 161 44.48 1.81 -57.39
N ASP A 162 45.25 1.44 -56.38
CA ASP A 162 46.65 1.07 -56.56
C ASP A 162 46.77 -0.17 -57.47
N GLU A 163 45.85 -1.13 -57.33
CA GLU A 163 45.73 -2.28 -58.23
C GLU A 163 45.30 -1.87 -59.66
N MET A 164 44.37 -0.93 -59.80
CA MET A 164 44.00 -0.39 -61.11
C MET A 164 45.17 0.35 -61.79
N ILE A 165 45.98 1.10 -61.05
CA ILE A 165 47.18 1.78 -61.59
C ILE A 165 48.19 0.76 -62.15
N ILE A 166 48.34 -0.39 -61.48
CA ILE A 166 49.20 -1.49 -61.95
C ILE A 166 48.67 -2.09 -63.27
N GLN A 167 47.36 -2.04 -63.52
CA GLN A 167 46.73 -2.51 -64.76
C GLN A 167 46.89 -1.55 -65.96
N ASN A 168 47.69 -0.48 -65.81
CA ASN A 168 48.08 0.46 -66.87
C ASN A 168 46.89 1.18 -67.56
N PRO A 169 46.05 1.90 -66.80
CA PRO A 169 44.88 2.62 -67.31
C PRO A 169 45.31 3.86 -68.09
N THR A 170 44.41 4.45 -68.88
CA THR A 170 44.76 5.67 -69.62
C THR A 170 45.00 6.84 -68.64
N PRO A 171 45.93 7.77 -68.94
CA PRO A 171 46.24 8.89 -68.05
C PRO A 171 45.04 9.75 -67.66
N ASP A 172 44.06 9.87 -68.56
CA ASP A 172 42.85 10.68 -68.36
C ASP A 172 41.87 10.01 -67.38
N GLU A 173 41.68 8.68 -67.47
CA GLU A 173 40.83 7.92 -66.54
C GLU A 173 41.38 7.93 -65.12
N LEU A 174 42.72 7.83 -64.99
CA LEU A 174 43.39 7.91 -63.70
C LEU A 174 43.28 9.31 -63.07
N ALA A 175 43.39 10.36 -63.89
CA ALA A 175 43.25 11.73 -63.42
C ALA A 175 41.82 12.02 -62.94
N GLU A 176 40.81 11.50 -63.64
CA GLU A 176 39.40 11.66 -63.24
C GLU A 176 39.07 10.89 -61.95
N LEU A 177 39.57 9.66 -61.81
CA LEU A 177 39.39 8.87 -60.58
C LEU A 177 40.06 9.52 -59.36
N LYS A 178 41.30 10.00 -59.50
CA LYS A 178 41.99 10.75 -58.43
C LYS A 178 41.22 11.99 -58.01
N LYS A 179 40.62 12.71 -58.97
CA LYS A 179 39.81 13.90 -58.68
C LYS A 179 38.55 13.56 -57.88
N ARG A 180 37.86 12.46 -58.21
CA ARG A 180 36.68 11.99 -57.48
C ARG A 180 37.04 11.54 -56.06
N LEU A 181 38.18 10.88 -55.88
CA LEU A 181 38.66 10.48 -54.56
C LEU A 181 38.94 11.68 -53.65
N ILE A 182 39.63 12.70 -54.17
CA ILE A 182 39.94 13.91 -53.41
C ILE A 182 38.66 14.61 -52.94
N LEU A 183 37.64 14.69 -53.81
CA LEU A 183 36.33 15.26 -53.46
C LEU A 183 35.60 14.42 -52.40
N MET A 184 35.71 13.10 -52.48
CA MET A 184 35.14 12.19 -51.49
C MET A 184 35.85 12.33 -50.15
N GLN A 185 37.18 12.46 -50.16
CA GLN A 185 37.99 12.64 -48.95
C GLN A 185 37.64 13.96 -48.25
N SER A 186 37.56 15.06 -49.00
CA SER A 186 37.19 16.36 -48.41
C SER A 186 35.80 16.33 -47.78
N ALA A 187 34.84 15.63 -48.39
CA ALA A 187 33.50 15.49 -47.82
C ALA A 187 33.51 14.70 -46.50
N ILE A 188 34.39 13.69 -46.37
CA ILE A 188 34.56 12.92 -45.13
C ILE A 188 35.23 13.78 -44.06
N ASP A 189 36.27 14.53 -44.42
CA ASP A 189 36.99 15.42 -43.49
C ASP A 189 36.05 16.52 -42.95
N ASP A 190 35.18 17.10 -43.79
CA ASP A 190 34.16 18.07 -43.38
C ASP A 190 33.11 17.45 -42.41
N LEU A 191 32.72 16.20 -42.66
CA LEU A 191 31.84 15.45 -41.76
C LEU A 191 32.50 15.13 -40.40
N ILE A 192 33.82 14.95 -40.38
CA ILE A 192 34.57 14.74 -39.13
C ILE A 192 34.67 16.05 -38.35
N ILE A 193 35.01 17.16 -39.01
CA ILE A 193 35.11 18.49 -38.38
C ILE A 193 33.75 18.95 -37.82
N SER A 194 32.65 18.65 -38.51
CA SER A 194 31.30 19.05 -38.05
C SER A 194 30.76 18.20 -36.89
N ASN A 195 31.31 17.00 -36.65
CA ASN A 195 30.86 16.10 -35.58
C ASN A 195 31.79 16.05 -34.35
N THR A 196 32.94 16.75 -34.36
CA THR A 196 33.75 16.90 -33.15
C THR A 196 33.14 17.93 -32.20
N PRO A 197 32.81 17.59 -30.94
CA PRO A 197 32.25 18.55 -29.99
C PRO A 197 33.28 19.65 -29.66
N GLU A 198 32.85 20.91 -29.72
CA GLU A 198 33.59 22.04 -29.15
C GLU A 198 33.82 21.76 -27.65
N THR A 199 35.05 21.45 -27.26
CA THR A 199 35.46 21.54 -25.86
C THR A 199 35.46 23.01 -25.46
N LEU A 200 34.38 23.45 -24.82
CA LEU A 200 34.41 24.55 -23.86
C LEU A 200 34.80 23.99 -22.50
N GLU A 201 35.92 24.44 -21.93
CA GLU A 201 36.14 24.96 -20.56
C GLU A 201 37.64 25.38 -20.52
N GLY A 202 38.10 26.58 -20.14
CA GLY A 202 37.51 27.64 -19.34
C GLY A 202 38.14 27.70 -17.94
N GLY A 203 38.88 28.78 -17.65
CA GLY A 203 39.06 29.37 -16.32
C GLY A 203 40.50 29.43 -15.79
N SER A 204 40.96 30.48 -15.10
CA SER A 204 40.41 31.78 -14.65
C SER A 204 41.57 32.50 -13.93
N ASN A 205 41.40 33.80 -13.61
CA ASN A 205 42.13 34.61 -12.60
C ASN A 205 43.42 34.06 -11.97
#